data_AF-A0A7S1L1Y2-F1
#
_entry.id   AF-A0A7S1L1Y2-F1
#
_cell.length_a   1.000
_cell.length_b   1.000
_cell.length_c   1.000
_cell.angle_alpha   90.00
_cell.angle_beta   90.00
_cell.angle_gamma   90.00
#
_symmetry.space_group_name_H-M   'P 1'
#
loop_
_entity.id
_entity.type
_entity.pdbx_description
1 polymer ?
#
loop_
_entity_poly.entity_id
_entity_poly.type
_entity_poly.pdbx_seq_one_letter_code
_entity_poly.pdbx_strand_id
1 'polypeptide(L)'
;PGDRIFVGGFSQGGSVAVQAALSFPDAALGGCIAASTFLGMGGGSVQLALADANRRTPVLCVHGEADQVVPLSSGQSLVATVRAKGAPAELRTYPGMGHAYCPEEAADVSRFVRRRVLLADGGQGLRELSARELKALLEEVGASSAGCFEKADLLERA
;
A
#
# COMPACT_ATOMS: atom_id res chain seq x y z
N PRO A 1 -12.87 12.47 -2.76
CA PRO A 1 -13.24 12.04 -1.40
C PRO A 1 -12.00 11.47 -0.69
N GLY A 2 -12.03 11.28 0.63
CA GLY A 2 -10.85 10.90 1.44
C GLY A 2 -10.21 9.56 1.04
N ASP A 3 -11.00 8.63 0.49
CA ASP A 3 -10.58 7.35 -0.05
C ASP A 3 -9.69 7.43 -1.30
N ARG A 4 -9.48 8.63 -1.85
CA ARG A 4 -8.51 8.94 -2.91
C ARG A 4 -7.30 9.74 -2.41
N ILE A 5 -7.19 9.97 -1.12
CA ILE A 5 -6.07 10.66 -0.47
C ILE A 5 -5.15 9.61 0.13
N PHE A 6 -3.87 9.69 -0.21
CA PHE A 6 -2.82 8.84 0.32
C PHE A 6 -1.80 9.69 1.05
N VAL A 7 -1.38 9.23 2.22
CA VAL A 7 -0.34 9.91 3.02
C VAL A 7 0.86 8.99 3.10
N GLY A 8 2.02 9.47 2.68
CA GLY A 8 3.22 8.64 2.69
C GLY A 8 4.48 9.43 3.02
N GLY A 9 5.53 8.70 3.36
CA GLY A 9 6.84 9.30 3.64
C GLY A 9 7.95 8.26 3.74
N PHE A 10 9.18 8.77 3.63
CA PHE A 10 10.42 8.00 3.73
C PHE A 10 11.13 8.28 5.06
N SER A 11 11.74 7.25 5.65
CA SER A 11 12.46 7.35 6.93
C SER A 11 11.57 8.02 7.99
N GLN A 12 12.03 9.05 8.70
CA GLN A 12 11.21 9.77 9.68
C GLN A 12 9.86 10.27 9.12
N GLY A 13 9.81 10.66 7.84
CA GLY A 13 8.56 11.06 7.20
C GLY A 13 7.54 9.91 7.14
N GLY A 14 7.99 8.67 7.01
CA GLY A 14 7.13 7.49 7.07
C GLY A 14 6.52 7.27 8.45
N SER A 15 7.29 7.51 9.52
CA SER A 15 6.79 7.44 10.90
C SER A 15 5.69 8.48 11.15
N VAL A 16 5.87 9.69 10.62
CA VAL A 16 4.87 10.77 10.69
C VAL A 16 3.65 10.42 9.86
N ALA A 17 3.83 9.93 8.63
CA ALA A 17 2.76 9.55 7.72
C ALA A 17 1.84 8.49 8.33
N VAL A 18 2.39 7.43 8.93
CA VAL A 18 1.60 6.37 9.56
C VAL A 18 0.78 6.90 10.74
N GLN A 19 1.39 7.73 11.59
CA GLN A 19 0.69 8.33 12.72
C GLN A 19 -0.44 9.26 12.24
N ALA A 20 -0.16 10.15 11.30
CA ALA A 20 -1.14 11.08 10.76
C ALA A 20 -2.29 10.32 10.07
N ALA A 21 -1.98 9.36 9.20
CA ALA A 21 -2.98 8.64 8.43
C ALA A 21 -3.93 7.83 9.31
N LEU A 22 -3.40 7.10 10.30
CA LEU A 22 -4.21 6.21 11.13
C LEU A 22 -4.95 6.95 12.25
N SER A 23 -4.44 8.09 12.71
CA SER A 23 -5.11 8.90 13.74
C SER A 23 -6.09 9.94 13.17
N PHE A 24 -6.11 10.15 11.86
CA PHE A 24 -7.00 11.12 11.22
C PHE A 24 -8.48 10.80 11.53
N PRO A 25 -9.25 11.70 12.16
CA PRO A 25 -10.58 11.36 12.65
C PRO A 25 -11.69 11.54 11.61
N ASP A 26 -11.51 12.46 10.65
CA ASP A 26 -12.64 12.99 9.89
C ASP A 26 -13.09 12.09 8.73
N ALA A 27 -12.18 11.31 8.14
CA ALA A 27 -12.49 10.43 7.04
C ALA A 27 -11.55 9.23 6.94
N ALA A 28 -12.04 8.17 6.31
CA ALA A 28 -11.19 7.07 5.85
C ALA A 28 -10.29 7.57 4.71
N LEU A 29 -9.00 7.33 4.82
CA LEU A 29 -8.03 7.61 3.76
C LEU A 29 -7.91 6.43 2.78
N GLY A 30 -7.42 6.70 1.57
CA GLY A 30 -7.19 5.67 0.55
C GLY A 30 -6.07 4.70 0.92
N GLY A 31 -5.10 5.16 1.71
CA GLY A 31 -4.03 4.34 2.25
C GLY A 31 -2.86 5.16 2.78
N CYS A 32 -1.90 4.45 3.37
CA CYS A 32 -0.64 5.02 3.83
C CYS A 32 0.55 4.28 3.23
N ILE A 33 1.60 5.01 2.84
CA ILE A 33 2.87 4.44 2.36
C ILE A 33 3.99 4.76 3.36
N ALA A 34 4.61 3.73 3.91
CA ALA A 34 5.63 3.79 4.94
C ALA A 34 6.95 3.24 4.39
N ALA A 35 7.81 4.12 3.86
CA ALA A 35 9.04 3.70 3.18
C ALA A 35 10.27 3.78 4.11
N SER A 36 11.01 2.68 4.23
CA SER A 36 12.27 2.55 4.99
C SER A 36 12.21 3.25 6.34
N THR A 37 11.20 2.90 7.15
CA THR A 37 10.79 3.66 8.33
C THR A 37 10.57 2.76 9.57
N PHE A 38 10.29 3.40 10.69
CA PHE A 38 10.09 2.82 12.01
C PHE A 38 8.83 3.42 12.67
N LEU A 39 8.35 2.81 13.76
CA LEU A 39 7.33 3.42 14.60
C LEU A 39 7.98 4.24 15.71
N GLY A 40 7.52 5.51 15.81
CA GLY A 40 7.82 6.52 16.81
C GLY A 40 9.28 6.94 16.98
N MET A 41 9.48 8.11 17.59
CA MET A 41 10.81 8.70 17.73
C MET A 41 11.40 8.36 19.10
N GLY A 42 12.35 7.43 19.14
CA GLY A 42 13.25 7.23 20.28
C GLY A 42 12.68 6.41 21.44
N GLY A 43 13.16 5.16 21.58
CA GLY A 43 13.30 4.40 22.84
C GLY A 43 12.08 4.07 23.70
N GLY A 44 10.93 4.74 23.51
CA GLY A 44 9.70 4.52 24.26
C GLY A 44 8.71 3.62 23.51
N SER A 45 7.76 3.03 24.25
CA SER A 45 6.64 2.31 23.66
C SER A 45 5.77 3.29 22.86
N VAL A 46 5.71 3.12 21.55
CA VAL A 46 4.94 3.99 20.66
C VAL A 46 3.49 3.56 20.70
N GLN A 47 2.63 4.39 21.29
CA GLN A 47 1.19 4.17 21.21
C GLN A 47 0.68 4.67 19.86
N LEU A 48 0.61 3.75 18.89
CA LEU A 48 -0.08 4.03 17.64
C LEU A 48 -1.59 4.21 17.92
N ALA A 49 -2.08 5.42 17.69
CA ALA A 49 -3.50 5.74 17.70
C ALA A 49 -4.14 5.27 16.39
N LEU A 50 -5.36 4.73 16.50
CA LEU A 50 -6.16 4.31 15.36
C LEU A 50 -7.57 4.89 15.52
N ALA A 51 -7.93 5.83 14.65
CA ALA A 51 -9.27 6.36 14.57
C ALA A 51 -10.21 5.32 13.93
N ASP A 52 -11.48 5.29 14.37
CA ASP A 52 -12.46 4.34 13.86
C ASP A 52 -12.66 4.44 12.35
N ALA A 53 -12.60 5.67 11.80
CA ALA A 53 -12.67 5.92 10.36
C ALA A 53 -11.56 5.22 9.58
N ASN A 54 -10.38 5.02 10.18
CA ASN A 54 -9.19 4.49 9.52
C ASN A 54 -8.88 3.02 9.85
N ARG A 55 -9.78 2.30 10.52
CA ARG A 55 -9.64 0.85 10.76
C ARG A 55 -9.50 0.01 9.50
N ARG A 56 -10.01 0.51 8.36
CA ARG A 56 -9.90 -0.16 7.05
C ARG A 56 -8.84 0.46 6.14
N THR A 57 -8.18 1.52 6.58
CA THR A 57 -7.15 2.21 5.81
C THR A 57 -5.90 1.34 5.76
N PRO A 58 -5.47 0.90 4.57
CA PRO A 58 -4.33 0.01 4.45
C PRO A 58 -3.01 0.77 4.58
N VAL A 59 -2.03 0.15 5.23
CA VAL A 59 -0.64 0.62 5.27
C VAL A 59 0.24 -0.29 4.43
N LEU A 60 0.89 0.25 3.40
CA LEU A 60 1.97 -0.43 2.69
C LEU A 60 3.31 0.01 3.30
N CYS A 61 4.03 -0.93 3.89
CA CYS A 61 5.42 -0.73 4.27
C CYS A 61 6.34 -1.28 3.17
N VAL A 62 7.27 -0.47 2.71
CA VAL A 62 8.29 -0.82 1.71
C VAL A 62 9.66 -0.62 2.34
N HIS A 63 10.56 -1.61 2.27
CA HIS A 63 11.80 -1.57 3.05
C HIS A 63 12.97 -2.30 2.39
N GLY A 64 14.17 -1.72 2.44
CA GLY A 64 15.38 -2.38 1.96
C GLY A 64 15.91 -3.44 2.91
N GLU A 65 16.27 -4.62 2.40
CA GLU A 65 16.81 -5.70 3.26
C GLU A 65 18.23 -5.42 3.74
N ALA A 66 18.97 -4.58 3.01
CA ALA A 66 20.33 -4.17 3.35
C ALA A 66 20.38 -2.81 4.06
N ASP A 67 19.24 -2.27 4.51
CA ASP A 67 19.17 -0.98 5.22
C ASP A 67 19.91 -1.04 6.57
N GLN A 68 21.01 -0.29 6.67
CA GLN A 68 21.83 -0.17 7.88
C GLN A 68 21.51 1.07 8.72
N VAL A 69 20.61 1.95 8.25
CA VAL A 69 20.19 3.17 8.97
C VAL A 69 18.91 2.90 9.74
N VAL A 70 17.93 2.28 9.07
CA VAL A 70 16.69 1.81 9.67
C VAL A 70 16.59 0.31 9.39
N PRO A 71 16.98 -0.56 10.32
CA PRO A 71 16.99 -2.00 10.09
C PRO A 71 15.60 -2.51 9.66
N LEU A 72 15.56 -3.50 8.77
CA LEU A 72 14.32 -4.15 8.30
C LEU A 72 13.39 -4.59 9.44
N SER A 73 13.95 -4.98 10.58
CA SER A 73 13.18 -5.33 11.79
C SER A 73 12.26 -4.20 12.27
N SER A 74 12.61 -2.95 11.98
CA SER A 74 11.77 -1.78 12.26
C SER A 74 10.52 -1.75 11.40
N GLY A 75 10.64 -2.01 10.08
CA GLY A 75 9.51 -2.12 9.17
C GLY A 75 8.62 -3.32 9.50
N GLN A 76 9.22 -4.47 9.85
CA GLN A 76 8.50 -5.64 10.34
C GLN A 76 7.70 -5.34 11.62
N SER A 77 8.33 -4.66 12.59
CA SER A 77 7.67 -4.26 13.85
C SER A 77 6.55 -3.27 13.62
N LEU A 78 6.72 -2.33 12.66
CA LEU A 78 5.68 -1.41 12.25
C LEU A 78 4.45 -2.15 11.73
N VAL A 79 4.64 -3.06 10.78
CA VAL A 79 3.54 -3.83 10.18
C VAL A 79 2.85 -4.71 11.21
N ALA A 80 3.61 -5.36 12.10
CA ALA A 80 3.05 -6.16 13.19
C ALA A 80 2.20 -5.29 14.13
N THR A 81 2.67 -4.10 14.49
CA THR A 81 1.95 -3.18 15.37
C THR A 81 0.67 -2.65 14.74
N VAL A 82 0.72 -2.24 13.46
CA VAL A 82 -0.47 -1.77 12.72
C VAL A 82 -1.54 -2.88 12.65
N ARG A 83 -1.13 -4.12 12.34
CA ARG A 83 -2.03 -5.29 12.34
C ARG A 83 -2.60 -5.55 13.73
N ALA A 84 -1.79 -5.50 14.79
CA ALA A 84 -2.24 -5.70 16.16
C ALA A 84 -3.26 -4.64 16.62
N LYS A 85 -3.21 -3.43 16.06
CA LYS A 85 -4.21 -2.37 16.29
C LYS A 85 -5.51 -2.58 15.50
N GLY A 86 -5.53 -3.51 14.55
CA GLY A 86 -6.73 -3.86 13.78
C GLY A 86 -6.82 -3.17 12.41
N ALA A 87 -5.74 -2.53 11.93
CA ALA A 87 -5.69 -1.96 10.58
C ALA A 87 -4.92 -2.89 9.60
N PRO A 88 -5.29 -2.95 8.31
CA PRO A 88 -4.56 -3.73 7.32
C PRO A 88 -3.16 -3.18 7.11
N ALA A 89 -2.15 -4.04 7.13
CA ALA A 89 -0.80 -3.67 6.72
C ALA A 89 -0.10 -4.77 5.92
N GLU A 90 0.77 -4.36 5.01
CA GLU A 90 1.59 -5.23 4.16
C GLU A 90 3.05 -4.77 4.22
N LEU A 91 3.98 -5.72 4.15
CA LEU A 91 5.42 -5.45 4.03
C LEU A 91 5.90 -5.94 2.67
N ARG A 92 6.60 -5.09 1.94
CA ARG A 92 7.38 -5.44 0.74
C ARG A 92 8.84 -5.16 1.02
N THR A 93 9.71 -6.10 0.67
CA THR A 93 11.15 -5.99 0.89
C THR A 93 11.91 -6.07 -0.42
N TYR A 94 13.05 -5.40 -0.47
CA TYR A 94 13.89 -5.30 -1.67
C TYR A 94 15.31 -5.78 -1.34
N PRO A 95 15.71 -6.97 -1.82
CA PRO A 95 17.03 -7.54 -1.58
C PRO A 95 18.15 -6.60 -2.07
N GLY A 96 19.19 -6.43 -1.26
CA GLY A 96 20.35 -5.59 -1.59
C GLY A 96 20.10 -4.08 -1.54
N MET A 97 18.85 -3.63 -1.40
CA MET A 97 18.53 -2.22 -1.23
C MET A 97 18.86 -1.77 0.20
N GLY A 98 19.64 -0.69 0.32
CA GLY A 98 19.97 -0.03 1.60
C GLY A 98 18.91 0.99 2.03
N HIS A 99 19.35 2.05 2.72
CA HIS A 99 18.48 3.18 3.08
C HIS A 99 18.23 4.10 1.88
N ALA A 100 17.50 3.61 0.89
CA ALA A 100 17.24 4.25 -0.38
C ALA A 100 15.86 3.85 -0.92
N TYR A 101 15.59 4.23 -2.17
CA TYR A 101 14.47 3.73 -2.96
C TYR A 101 14.97 3.07 -4.24
N CYS A 102 14.18 2.17 -4.83
CA CYS A 102 14.48 1.55 -6.12
C CYS A 102 13.28 1.57 -7.10
N PRO A 103 13.50 1.28 -8.41
CA PRO A 103 12.42 1.22 -9.39
C PRO A 103 11.35 0.16 -9.08
N GLU A 104 11.75 -0.98 -8.51
CA GLU A 104 10.84 -2.05 -8.10
C GLU A 104 9.92 -1.56 -6.97
N GLU A 105 10.47 -0.82 -6.01
CA GLU A 105 9.69 -0.16 -4.96
C GLU A 105 8.69 0.84 -5.52
N ALA A 106 9.13 1.70 -6.45
CA ALA A 106 8.25 2.67 -7.10
C ALA A 106 7.09 1.98 -7.85
N ALA A 107 7.35 0.85 -8.50
CA ALA A 107 6.33 0.05 -9.18
C ALA A 107 5.31 -0.54 -8.19
N ASP A 108 5.77 -1.10 -7.06
CA ASP A 108 4.91 -1.65 -6.01
C ASP A 108 4.05 -0.56 -5.33
N VAL A 109 4.62 0.62 -5.07
CA VAL A 109 3.87 1.78 -4.56
C VAL A 109 2.83 2.25 -5.58
N SER A 110 3.20 2.36 -6.86
CA SER A 110 2.26 2.76 -7.92
C SER A 110 1.09 1.79 -8.02
N ARG A 111 1.38 0.49 -7.97
CA ARG A 111 0.39 -0.58 -7.97
C ARG A 111 -0.58 -0.45 -6.79
N PHE A 112 -0.04 -0.28 -5.58
CA PHE A 112 -0.84 -0.11 -4.38
C PHE A 112 -1.81 1.08 -4.49
N VAL A 113 -1.33 2.24 -4.93
CA VAL A 113 -2.17 3.44 -5.10
C VAL A 113 -3.24 3.21 -6.17
N ARG A 114 -2.84 2.74 -7.37
CA ARG A 114 -3.75 2.50 -8.50
C ARG A 114 -4.88 1.56 -8.11
N ARG A 115 -4.55 0.42 -7.51
CA ARG A 115 -5.54 -0.58 -7.07
C ARG A 115 -6.57 0.05 -6.12
N ARG A 116 -6.13 0.88 -5.18
CA ARG A 116 -7.03 1.52 -4.21
C ARG A 116 -7.90 2.59 -4.84
N VAL A 117 -7.36 3.39 -5.75
CA VAL A 117 -8.14 4.37 -6.51
C VAL A 117 -9.18 3.69 -7.40
N LEU A 118 -8.86 2.58 -8.04
CA LEU A 118 -9.80 1.84 -8.90
C LEU A 118 -10.96 1.20 -8.12
N LEU A 119 -10.68 0.77 -6.89
CA LEU A 119 -11.67 0.18 -5.99
C LEU A 119 -12.48 1.24 -5.21
N ALA A 120 -12.10 2.51 -5.29
CA ALA A 120 -12.87 3.61 -4.71
C ALA A 120 -14.28 3.67 -5.30
N ASP A 121 -15.21 4.27 -4.57
CA ASP A 121 -16.61 4.47 -5.01
C ASP A 121 -17.33 3.18 -5.44
N GLY A 122 -17.02 2.04 -4.82
CA GLY A 122 -17.66 0.75 -5.13
C GLY A 122 -17.20 0.13 -6.45
N GLY A 123 -15.99 0.46 -6.92
CA GLY A 123 -15.42 -0.10 -8.15
C GLY A 123 -15.92 0.57 -9.42
N GLN A 124 -16.41 1.80 -9.35
CA GLN A 124 -16.73 2.59 -10.56
C GLN A 124 -15.52 2.70 -11.50
N GLY A 125 -14.32 2.92 -10.94
CA GLY A 125 -13.08 2.97 -11.71
C GLY A 125 -12.76 1.67 -12.46
N LEU A 126 -13.21 0.52 -11.94
CA LEU A 126 -13.07 -0.76 -12.66
C LEU A 126 -13.93 -0.82 -13.93
N ARG A 127 -15.07 -0.12 -13.96
CA ARG A 127 -16.00 -0.13 -15.10
C ARG A 127 -15.47 0.66 -16.30
N GLU A 128 -14.55 1.58 -16.06
CA GLU A 128 -13.93 2.42 -17.09
C GLU A 128 -12.69 1.77 -17.71
N LEU A 129 -12.19 0.66 -17.12
CA LEU A 129 -11.05 -0.08 -17.66
C LEU A 129 -11.42 -0.76 -18.98
N SER A 130 -10.48 -0.74 -19.92
CA SER A 130 -10.54 -1.62 -21.08
C SER A 130 -10.43 -3.10 -20.64
N ALA A 131 -10.88 -4.02 -21.50
CA ALA A 131 -10.75 -5.46 -21.24
C ALA A 131 -9.28 -5.87 -20.95
N ARG A 132 -8.32 -5.25 -21.64
CA ARG A 132 -6.88 -5.45 -21.39
C ARG A 132 -6.45 -5.03 -19.99
N GLU A 133 -6.84 -3.82 -19.59
CA GLU A 133 -6.46 -3.28 -18.28
C GLU A 133 -7.11 -4.05 -17.14
N LEU A 134 -8.38 -4.46 -17.31
CA LEU A 134 -9.07 -5.29 -16.35
C LEU A 134 -8.42 -6.68 -16.25
N LYS A 135 -8.08 -7.30 -17.38
CA LYS A 135 -7.38 -8.59 -17.43
C LYS A 135 -6.02 -8.53 -16.71
N ALA A 136 -5.20 -7.52 -17.00
CA ALA A 136 -3.93 -7.29 -16.32
C ALA A 136 -4.10 -7.07 -14.81
N LEU A 137 -5.11 -6.31 -14.39
CA LEU A 137 -5.42 -6.11 -12.97
C LEU A 137 -5.86 -7.41 -12.28
N LEU A 138 -6.71 -8.22 -12.94
CA LEU A 138 -7.18 -9.50 -12.39
C LEU A 138 -6.01 -10.47 -12.20
N GLU A 139 -5.14 -10.60 -13.20
CA GLU A 139 -3.92 -11.42 -13.12
C GLU A 139 -3.00 -10.95 -11.98
N GLU A 140 -2.81 -9.64 -11.84
CA GLU A 140 -1.99 -9.05 -10.78
C GLU A 140 -2.51 -9.37 -9.37
N VAL A 141 -3.84 -9.34 -9.16
CA VAL A 141 -4.45 -9.65 -7.86
C VAL A 141 -4.69 -11.15 -7.66
N GLY A 142 -4.23 -12.00 -8.58
CA GLY A 142 -4.45 -13.45 -8.55
C GLY A 142 -5.93 -13.85 -8.69
N ALA A 143 -6.75 -12.98 -9.27
CA ALA A 143 -8.14 -13.27 -9.60
C ALA A 143 -8.25 -13.90 -11.00
N SER A 144 -9.30 -14.70 -11.20
CA SER A 144 -9.56 -15.29 -12.51
C SER A 144 -9.87 -14.21 -13.55
N SER A 145 -9.12 -14.20 -14.64
CA SER A 145 -9.44 -13.44 -15.85
C SER A 145 -10.30 -14.23 -16.84
N ALA A 146 -10.78 -15.42 -16.46
CA ALA A 146 -11.63 -16.24 -17.31
C ALA A 146 -12.91 -15.47 -17.69
N GLY A 147 -13.13 -15.32 -19.00
CA GLY A 147 -14.25 -14.54 -19.54
C GLY A 147 -13.91 -13.10 -19.91
N CYS A 148 -12.72 -12.61 -19.57
CA CYS A 148 -12.23 -11.30 -20.01
C CYS A 148 -11.53 -11.45 -21.37
N PHE A 149 -12.21 -11.07 -22.46
CA PHE A 149 -11.70 -11.23 -23.82
C PHE A 149 -11.41 -9.88 -24.49
N GLU A 150 -10.23 -9.76 -25.07
CA GLU A 150 -9.90 -8.71 -26.03
C GLU A 150 -10.37 -9.09 -27.44
N LYS A 151 -10.48 -8.10 -28.34
CA LYS A 151 -10.77 -8.36 -29.76
C LYS A 151 -9.76 -9.34 -30.38
N ALA A 152 -8.50 -9.27 -30.00
CA ALA A 152 -7.46 -10.20 -30.44
C ALA A 152 -7.74 -11.64 -29.97
N ASP A 153 -8.10 -11.84 -28.70
CA ASP A 153 -8.46 -13.15 -28.13
C ASP A 153 -9.65 -13.79 -28.89
N LEU A 154 -10.60 -12.97 -29.37
CA LEU A 154 -11.75 -13.44 -30.13
C LEU A 154 -11.38 -13.79 -31.59
N LEU A 155 -10.45 -13.05 -32.19
CA LEU A 155 -9.98 -13.31 -33.56
C LEU A 155 -9.14 -14.59 -33.64
N GLU A 156 -8.32 -14.91 -32.63
CA GLU A 156 -7.57 -16.16 -32.57
C GLU A 156 -8.45 -17.41 -32.41
N ARG A 157 -9.71 -17.23 -31.97
CA ARG A 157 -10.67 -18.31 -31.74
C ARG A 157 -11.64 -18.54 -32.89
N ALA A 158 -11.64 -17.66 -33.91
CA ALA A 158 -12.52 -17.71 -35.07
C ALA A 158 -11.88 -18.51 -36.22
#